data_AF-A0A0Q4PR30-F1
#
_entry.id   AF-A0A0Q4PR30-F1
#
_cell.length_a   1.000
_cell.length_b   1.000
_cell.length_c   1.000
_cell.angle_alpha   90.00
_cell.angle_beta   90.00
_cell.angle_gamma   90.00
#
_symmetry.space_group_name_H-M   'P 1'
#
loop_
_entity.id
_entity.type
_entity.pdbx_description
1 polymer ?
#
loop_
_entity_poly.entity_id
_entity_poly.type
_entity_poly.pdbx_seq_one_letter_code
_entity_poly.pdbx_strand_id
1 'polypeptide(L)' 'MTKFNPDLHDDNPPLDANFMAGMTPSRRGRPKLETPKVEVKIRLDAATVEHLRGSGPGWQTRVNALLGRLVETGQI' A
#
# COMPACT_ATOMS: atom_id res chain seq x y z
N MET A 1 -9.57 -14.13 -29.90
CA MET A 1 -10.41 -13.73 -28.74
C MET A 1 -11.28 -14.91 -28.37
N THR A 2 -10.85 -15.70 -27.38
CA THR A 2 -11.66 -16.81 -26.85
C THR A 2 -12.86 -16.18 -26.13
N LYS A 3 -14.07 -16.47 -26.62
CA LYS A 3 -15.32 -15.94 -26.05
C LYS A 3 -15.43 -16.37 -24.58
N PHE A 4 -15.92 -15.46 -23.73
CA PHE A 4 -16.35 -15.77 -22.38
C PHE A 4 -17.28 -16.99 -22.42
N ASN A 5 -16.91 -18.06 -21.73
CA ASN A 5 -17.69 -19.29 -21.64
C ASN A 5 -18.35 -19.33 -20.25
N PRO A 6 -19.66 -19.05 -20.15
CA PRO A 6 -20.35 -18.89 -18.86
C PRO A 6 -20.41 -20.19 -18.05
N ASP A 7 -20.32 -21.35 -18.71
CA ASP A 7 -20.39 -22.65 -18.04
C ASP A 7 -19.10 -23.06 -17.32
N LEU A 8 -18.01 -22.29 -17.47
CA LEU A 8 -16.73 -22.70 -16.89
C LEU A 8 -16.60 -22.39 -15.39
N HIS A 9 -17.27 -21.38 -14.84
CA HIS A 9 -17.18 -21.04 -13.41
C HIS A 9 -18.47 -20.37 -12.93
N ASP A 10 -19.44 -21.17 -12.47
CA ASP A 10 -20.54 -20.69 -11.61
C ASP A 10 -20.73 -21.64 -10.41
N ASP A 11 -19.63 -22.00 -9.75
CA ASP A 11 -19.64 -22.68 -8.45
C ASP A 11 -19.99 -21.72 -7.30
N ASN A 12 -20.32 -20.47 -7.62
CA ASN A 12 -20.67 -19.49 -6.60
C ASN A 12 -22.12 -19.77 -6.16
N PRO A 13 -22.37 -20.01 -4.87
CA PRO A 13 -23.72 -20.23 -4.40
C PRO A 13 -24.60 -19.03 -4.75
N PRO A 14 -25.88 -19.25 -5.10
CA PRO A 14 -26.82 -18.17 -5.33
C PRO A 14 -26.91 -17.28 -4.09
N LEU A 15 -26.97 -15.96 -4.31
CA LEU A 15 -27.08 -14.94 -3.26
C LEU A 15 -28.50 -14.92 -2.67
N ASP A 16 -28.92 -16.05 -2.10
CA ASP A 16 -30.23 -16.22 -1.51
C ASP A 16 -30.29 -15.71 -0.05
N ALA A 17 -31.50 -15.69 0.50
CA ALA A 17 -31.73 -15.17 1.86
C ALA A 17 -30.93 -15.93 2.93
N ASN A 18 -30.68 -17.22 2.74
CA ASN A 18 -29.92 -18.05 3.68
C ASN A 18 -28.42 -17.74 3.60
N PHE A 19 -27.87 -17.58 2.40
CA PHE A 19 -26.50 -17.17 2.16
C PHE A 19 -26.23 -15.77 2.75
N MET A 20 -27.15 -14.83 2.53
CA MET A 20 -27.05 -13.48 3.05
C MET A 20 -27.21 -13.41 4.58
N ALA A 21 -28.05 -14.26 5.17
CA ALA A 21 -28.21 -14.35 6.63
C ALA A 21 -26.97 -14.94 7.33
N GLY A 22 -26.22 -15.83 6.67
CA GLY A 22 -24.96 -16.38 7.17
C GLY A 22 -23.74 -15.47 6.94
N MET A 23 -23.88 -14.42 6.13
CA MET A 23 -22.80 -13.51 5.80
C MET A 23 -22.52 -12.57 6.97
N THR A 24 -21.50 -12.90 7.77
CA THR A 24 -20.98 -11.97 8.77
C THR A 24 -20.13 -10.91 8.07
N PRO A 25 -20.33 -9.60 8.31
CA PRO A 25 -19.43 -8.57 7.82
C PRO A 25 -18.04 -8.82 8.39
N SER A 26 -17.17 -9.48 7.63
CA SER A 26 -15.75 -9.46 7.95
C SER A 26 -15.33 -8.00 7.95
N ARG A 27 -14.56 -7.56 8.96
CA ARG A 27 -13.85 -6.27 8.92
C ARG A 27 -12.83 -6.37 7.77
N ARG A 28 -13.32 -6.26 6.54
CA ARG A 28 -12.52 -6.36 5.31
C ARG A 28 -11.62 -5.14 5.29
N GLY A 29 -10.37 -5.36 5.64
CA GLY A 29 -9.31 -4.37 5.60
C GLY A 29 -7.97 -5.04 5.91
N ARG A 30 -6.89 -4.52 5.33
CA ARG A 30 -5.53 -4.88 5.77
C ARG A 30 -5.46 -4.62 7.29
N PRO A 31 -4.87 -5.52 8.09
CA PRO A 31 -4.62 -5.28 9.51
C PRO A 31 -3.99 -3.89 9.70
N LYS A 32 -4.50 -3.13 10.67
CA LYS A 32 -3.95 -1.81 10.97
C LYS A 32 -2.50 -2.01 11.44
N LEU A 33 -1.57 -1.30 10.82
CA LEU A 33 -0.19 -1.26 11.31
C LEU A 33 -0.18 -0.51 12.64
N GLU A 34 0.51 -1.04 13.64
CA GLU A 34 0.72 -0.39 14.94
C GLU A 34 1.43 0.97 14.77
N THR A 35 2.42 1.02 13.88
CA THR A 35 3.22 2.21 13.59
C THR A 35 3.27 2.49 12.09
N PRO A 36 2.23 3.13 11.52
CA PRO A 36 2.23 3.49 10.11
C PRO A 36 3.23 4.63 9.85
N LYS A 37 3.75 4.70 8.62
CA LYS A 37 4.51 5.86 8.16
C LYS A 37 3.62 7.10 8.18
N VAL A 38 4.14 8.19 8.70
CA VAL A 38 3.43 9.48 8.74
C VAL A 38 3.76 10.26 7.48
N GLU A 39 2.74 10.72 6.77
CA GLU A 39 2.92 11.65 5.65
C GLU A 39 3.32 13.03 6.20
N VAL A 40 4.47 13.53 5.76
CA VAL A 40 4.99 14.84 6.15
C VAL A 40 5.15 15.73 4.94
N LYS A 41 4.71 17.00 5.06
CA LYS A 41 4.90 18.02 4.02
C LYS A 41 6.16 18.82 4.34
N ILE A 42 7.26 18.52 3.66
CA ILE A 42 8.53 19.25 3.77
C ILE A 42 8.92 19.84 2.42
N ARG A 43 9.61 20.98 2.45
CA ARG A 43 10.21 21.60 1.25
C ARG A 43 11.68 21.22 1.21
N LEU A 44 12.12 20.69 0.07
CA LEU A 44 13.51 20.36 -0.21
C LEU A 44 14.00 21.22 -1.38
N ASP A 45 15.30 21.49 -1.41
CA ASP A 45 15.93 22.17 -2.55
C ASP A 45 15.70 21.41 -3.86
N ALA A 46 15.46 22.17 -4.94
CA ALA A 46 15.18 21.60 -6.25
C ALA A 46 16.33 20.72 -6.76
N ALA A 47 17.59 21.17 -6.61
CA ALA A 47 18.77 20.39 -7.00
C ALA A 47 18.86 19.05 -6.26
N THR A 48 18.52 19.05 -4.96
CA THR A 48 18.50 17.84 -4.14
C THR A 48 17.42 16.86 -4.61
N VAL A 49 16.22 17.36 -4.90
CA VAL A 49 15.11 16.54 -5.42
C VAL A 49 15.46 15.92 -6.77
N GLU A 50 16.07 16.69 -7.67
CA GLU A 50 16.48 16.17 -8.99
C GLU A 50 17.55 15.08 -8.86
N HIS A 51 18.56 15.29 -8.02
CA HIS A 51 19.58 14.27 -7.75
C HIS A 51 18.96 12.98 -7.18
N LEU A 52 18.04 13.11 -6.23
CA LEU A 52 17.35 11.98 -5.63
C LEU A 52 16.48 11.24 -6.65
N ARG A 53 15.71 11.94 -7.48
CA ARG A 53 14.92 11.32 -8.55
C ARG A 53 15.82 10.61 -9.58
N GLY A 54 16.93 11.24 -9.95
CA GLY A 54 17.94 10.68 -10.85
C GLY A 54 18.62 9.42 -10.32
N SER A 55 18.64 9.23 -8.99
CA SER A 55 19.18 8.01 -8.37
C SER A 55 18.32 6.75 -8.63
N GLY A 56 17.15 6.89 -9.24
CA GLY A 56 16.29 5.79 -9.69
C GLY A 56 15.10 5.47 -8.75
N PRO A 57 14.32 4.44 -9.09
CA PRO A 57 13.16 4.02 -8.30
C PRO A 57 13.50 3.80 -6.83
N GLY A 58 12.55 4.08 -5.93
CA GLY A 58 12.74 3.89 -4.49
C GLY A 58 13.60 4.96 -3.80
N TRP A 59 13.94 6.07 -4.48
CA TRP A 59 14.70 7.17 -3.87
C TRP A 59 14.07 7.71 -2.57
N GLN A 60 12.74 7.80 -2.50
CA GLN A 60 12.04 8.22 -1.27
C GLN A 60 12.27 7.26 -0.09
N THR A 61 12.33 5.96 -0.37
CA THR A 61 12.60 4.94 0.67
C THR A 61 14.04 5.03 1.15
N ARG A 62 14.99 5.29 0.25
CA ARG A 62 16.40 5.54 0.61
C ARG A 62 16.56 6.80 1.45
N VAL A 63 15.87 7.90 1.10
CA VAL A 63 15.87 9.13 1.90
C VAL A 63 15.32 8.86 3.31
N ASN A 64 14.20 8.16 3.42
CA ASN A 64 13.64 7.79 4.72
C ASN A 64 14.62 6.96 5.56
N ALA A 65 15.31 5.98 4.94
CA ALA A 65 16.30 5.17 5.64
C ALA A 65 17.52 6.00 6.09
N LEU A 66 17.99 6.94 5.27
CA LEU A 66 19.08 7.84 5.64
C LEU A 66 18.68 8.74 6.81
N LEU A 67 17.52 9.38 6.76
CA LEU A 67 17.00 10.20 7.86
C LEU A 67 16.88 9.40 9.16
N GLY A 68 16.37 8.15 9.08
CA GLY A 68 16.31 7.25 10.23
C GLY A 68 17.69 7.01 10.86
N ARG A 69 18.71 6.75 10.04
CA ARG A 69 20.09 6.57 10.54
C ARG A 69 20.66 7.84 11.16
N LEU A 70 20.40 9.02 10.59
CA LEU A 70 20.87 10.30 11.14
C LEU A 70 20.27 10.55 12.53
N VAL A 71 18.98 10.22 12.73
CA VAL A 71 18.31 10.31 14.03
C VAL A 71 18.89 9.28 15.01
N GLU A 72 19.07 8.03 14.59
CA GLU A 72 19.64 6.96 15.44
C GLU A 72 21.06 7.29 15.91
N THR A 73 21.85 7.96 15.07
CA THR A 73 23.24 8.34 15.37
C THR A 73 23.34 9.69 16.09
N GLY A 74 22.23 10.40 16.31
CA GLY A 74 22.21 11.71 16.98
C GLY A 74 22.88 12.83 16.17
N GLN A 75 22.96 12.67 14.86
CA GLN A 75 23.47 13.72 13.95
C GLN A 75 22.41 14.78 13.66
N ILE A 76 21.14 14.47 13.94
CA ILE A 76 19.99 15.37 13.97
C ILE A 76 19.05 14.99 15.11
#